data_AF-A8V4N2-F1
#
_entry.id   AF-A8V4N2-F1
#
_cell.length_a   1.000
_cell.length_b   1.000
_cell.length_c   1.000
_cell.angle_alpha   90.00
_cell.angle_beta   90.00
_cell.angle_gamma   90.00
#
_symmetry.space_group_name_H-M   'P 1'
#
loop_
_entity.id
_entity.type
_entity.pdbx_description
1 polymer ?
#
loop_
_entity_poly.entity_id
_entity_poly.type
_entity_poly.pdbx_seq_one_letter_code
_entity_poly.pdbx_strand_id
1 'polypeptide(L)'
;AGLITYHRTDSIRVSPAGVAVAKEYITENFGEEYFHPRTFVASGGAHECIRPTRPTDADDLRSMIYTMNLTGITKDHIRLYDLIFKQFMASQMRETVVEKTTYKVMAFDKEIEISLFTKIVENGFNLIKPITIQKLSEGKYEVDNKKFSLRPKVPYYTYATVIQDMKEKEIGRPSTYAITIEKLLERRYIVERNGYLFPTKLGRIVLNLIKEKEDFYKFVNEKFTRELENLMDKVENNDADYNEIIKNLFNEIVKHFTKYKNK
;
A
#
# COMPACT_ATOMS: atom_id res chain seq x y z
N ALA A 1 -0.60 15.68 -17.00
CA ALA A 1 -2.06 15.71 -16.76
C ALA A 1 -2.46 16.49 -15.51
N GLY A 2 -1.66 16.49 -14.42
CA GLY A 2 -1.92 17.35 -13.26
C GLY A 2 -3.18 17.00 -12.46
N LEU A 3 -3.66 15.75 -12.60
CA LEU A 3 -4.90 15.27 -11.99
C LEU A 3 -4.75 14.91 -10.51
N ILE A 4 -3.54 14.55 -10.09
CA ILE A 4 -3.22 14.17 -8.71
C ILE A 4 -1.96 14.91 -8.23
N THR A 5 -1.77 14.94 -6.91
CA THR A 5 -0.52 15.35 -6.27
C THR A 5 0.65 14.41 -6.60
N TYR A 6 1.87 14.77 -6.19
CA TYR A 6 3.05 13.95 -6.44
C TYR A 6 2.91 12.55 -5.81
N HIS A 7 3.13 11.51 -6.61
CA HIS A 7 2.78 10.13 -6.27
C HIS A 7 3.85 9.36 -5.48
N ARG A 8 5.04 9.94 -5.29
CA ARG A 8 6.11 9.35 -4.47
C ARG A 8 6.17 10.10 -3.15
N THR A 9 5.32 9.68 -2.23
CA THR A 9 5.16 10.29 -0.91
C THR A 9 4.90 9.18 0.10
N ASP A 10 5.50 9.32 1.27
CA ASP A 10 5.26 8.55 2.48
C ASP A 10 4.30 9.28 3.44
N SER A 11 4.02 10.55 3.15
CA SER A 11 3.13 11.41 3.94
C SER A 11 1.66 11.07 3.71
N ILE A 12 0.91 11.03 4.80
CA ILE A 12 -0.56 10.97 4.81
C ILE A 12 -1.19 12.35 5.08
N ARG A 13 -0.37 13.39 5.28
CA ARG A 13 -0.83 14.75 5.56
C ARG A 13 -1.67 15.29 4.40
N VAL A 14 -2.74 15.98 4.74
CA VAL A 14 -3.59 16.73 3.82
C VAL A 14 -3.39 18.22 4.07
N SER A 15 -3.07 18.97 3.01
CA SER A 15 -2.89 20.43 3.08
C SER A 15 -4.24 21.16 3.17
N PRO A 16 -4.26 22.44 3.57
CA PRO A 16 -5.47 23.26 3.50
C PRO A 16 -6.12 23.29 2.10
N ALA A 17 -5.30 23.28 1.04
CA ALA A 17 -5.80 23.22 -0.34
C ALA A 17 -6.47 21.87 -0.64
N GLY A 18 -5.93 20.76 -0.13
CA GLY A 18 -6.56 19.45 -0.23
C GLY A 18 -7.90 19.39 0.52
N VAL A 19 -7.95 19.94 1.73
CA VAL A 19 -9.20 20.04 2.51
C VAL A 19 -10.24 20.86 1.74
N ALA A 20 -9.85 21.97 1.10
CA ALA A 20 -10.75 22.79 0.29
C ALA A 20 -11.33 22.02 -0.91
N VAL A 21 -10.50 21.27 -1.63
CA VAL A 21 -10.94 20.40 -2.74
C VAL A 21 -11.99 19.39 -2.27
N ALA A 22 -11.76 18.75 -1.12
CA ALA A 22 -12.73 17.81 -0.57
C ALA A 22 -14.01 18.50 -0.10
N LYS A 23 -13.90 19.67 0.54
CA LYS A 23 -15.05 20.46 1.01
C LYS A 23 -15.99 20.81 -0.13
N GLU A 24 -15.46 21.34 -1.22
CA GLU A 24 -16.22 21.73 -2.41
C GLU A 24 -17.01 20.53 -2.94
N TYR A 25 -16.32 19.44 -3.30
CA TYR A 25 -16.96 18.25 -3.86
C TYR A 25 -18.00 17.64 -2.91
N ILE A 26 -17.66 17.46 -1.63
CA ILE A 26 -18.53 16.77 -0.67
C ILE A 26 -19.78 17.60 -0.38
N THR A 27 -19.63 18.92 -0.21
CA THR A 27 -20.76 19.81 0.09
C THR A 27 -21.73 19.87 -1.09
N GLU A 28 -21.22 19.95 -2.33
CA GLU A 28 -22.04 20.00 -3.53
C GLU A 28 -22.78 18.69 -3.82
N ASN A 29 -22.14 17.54 -3.58
CA ASN A 29 -22.68 16.23 -3.99
C ASN A 29 -23.43 15.49 -2.87
N PHE A 30 -23.09 15.74 -1.60
CA PHE A 30 -23.66 15.00 -0.46
C PHE A 30 -24.28 15.90 0.62
N GLY A 31 -23.84 17.16 0.73
CA GLY A 31 -24.28 18.09 1.78
C GLY A 31 -23.16 18.42 2.78
N GLU A 32 -23.26 19.60 3.41
CA GLU A 32 -22.24 20.11 4.35
C GLU A 32 -22.08 19.20 5.58
N GLU A 33 -23.15 18.51 6.00
CA GLU A 33 -23.17 17.60 7.13
C GLU A 33 -22.30 16.35 6.92
N TYR A 34 -21.94 16.03 5.68
CA TYR A 34 -21.06 14.90 5.37
C TYR A 34 -19.58 15.28 5.33
N PHE A 35 -19.25 16.57 5.23
CA PHE A 35 -17.88 17.04 5.25
C PHE A 35 -17.32 17.05 6.67
N HIS A 36 -16.20 16.36 6.87
CA HIS A 36 -15.50 16.29 8.15
C HIS A 36 -13.99 16.35 7.90
N PRO A 37 -13.36 17.53 7.99
CA PRO A 37 -11.97 17.71 7.59
C PRO A 37 -11.03 16.93 8.49
N ARG A 38 -10.12 16.16 7.87
CA ARG A 38 -9.05 15.44 8.56
C ARG A 38 -7.72 15.78 7.91
N THR A 39 -6.84 16.45 8.64
CA THR A 39 -5.52 16.84 8.13
C THR A 39 -4.50 15.71 8.20
N PHE A 40 -4.65 14.78 9.15
CA PHE A 40 -3.69 13.71 9.48
C PHE A 40 -2.27 14.25 9.80
N VAL A 41 -1.70 13.83 10.93
CA VAL A 41 -0.34 14.21 11.29
C VAL A 41 0.63 13.26 10.59
N ALA A 42 1.63 13.80 9.89
CA ALA A 42 2.75 13.04 9.36
C ALA A 42 4.04 13.47 10.07
N SER A 43 4.93 12.51 10.31
CA SER A 43 6.28 12.76 10.82
C SER A 43 7.17 13.28 9.69
N GLY A 44 7.47 14.57 9.69
CA GLY A 44 8.46 15.18 8.80
C GLY A 44 7.95 15.59 7.41
N GLY A 45 8.55 16.66 6.86
CA GLY A 45 8.39 17.10 5.47
C GLY A 45 7.17 17.98 5.16
N ALA A 46 7.29 18.79 4.09
CA ALA A 46 6.20 19.58 3.52
C ALA A 46 5.28 18.74 2.60
N HIS A 47 5.59 17.45 2.44
CA HIS A 47 4.93 16.56 1.49
C HIS A 47 3.49 16.26 1.89
N GLU A 48 2.67 16.05 0.86
CA GLU A 48 1.24 15.78 0.97
C GLU A 48 0.93 14.36 0.52
N CYS A 49 -0.20 13.82 0.94
CA CYS A 49 -0.73 12.55 0.46
C CYS A 49 -1.05 12.58 -1.05
N ILE A 50 -1.24 11.40 -1.63
CA ILE A 50 -1.71 11.23 -3.01
C ILE A 50 -3.23 11.49 -3.04
N ARG A 51 -3.65 12.55 -3.72
CA ARG A 51 -5.05 12.98 -3.81
C ARG A 51 -5.33 13.68 -5.14
N PRO A 52 -6.60 13.83 -5.54
CA PRO A 52 -6.96 14.70 -6.67
C PRO A 52 -6.57 16.16 -6.43
N THR A 53 -6.25 16.88 -7.50
CA THR A 53 -5.94 18.32 -7.48
C THR A 53 -7.19 19.19 -7.61
N ARG A 54 -8.30 18.62 -8.08
CA ARG A 54 -9.57 19.31 -8.36
C ARG A 54 -10.75 18.47 -7.83
N PRO A 55 -11.90 19.09 -7.53
CA PRO A 55 -13.13 18.41 -7.11
C PRO A 55 -13.85 17.78 -8.31
N THR A 56 -13.16 16.90 -9.03
CA THR A 56 -13.65 16.31 -10.29
C THR A 56 -13.65 14.80 -10.13
N ASP A 57 -14.80 14.15 -10.20
CA ASP A 57 -14.85 12.69 -10.08
C ASP A 57 -14.43 11.98 -11.39
N ALA A 58 -14.57 10.66 -11.43
CA ALA A 58 -14.17 9.88 -12.61
C ALA A 58 -15.12 10.06 -13.81
N ASP A 59 -16.39 10.39 -13.59
CA ASP A 59 -17.38 10.62 -14.65
C ASP A 59 -17.21 12.02 -15.25
N ASP A 60 -16.96 13.02 -14.42
CA ASP A 60 -16.58 14.36 -14.86
C ASP A 60 -15.25 14.33 -15.60
N LEU A 61 -14.26 13.57 -15.11
CA LEU A 61 -12.98 13.40 -15.80
C LEU A 61 -13.18 12.77 -17.19
N ARG A 62 -14.06 11.77 -17.34
CA ARG A 62 -14.41 11.21 -18.66
C ARG A 62 -15.00 12.26 -19.58
N SER A 63 -15.90 13.09 -19.06
CA SER A 63 -16.51 14.18 -19.81
C SER A 63 -15.46 15.21 -20.23
N MET A 64 -14.55 15.60 -19.34
CA MET A 64 -13.43 16.51 -19.64
C MET A 64 -12.47 15.95 -20.68
N ILE A 65 -12.15 14.66 -20.62
CA ILE A 65 -11.30 14.00 -21.63
C ILE A 65 -11.91 14.15 -23.01
N TYR A 66 -13.23 13.97 -23.12
CA TYR A 66 -13.96 14.11 -24.38
C TYR A 66 -14.05 15.57 -24.85
N THR A 67 -14.46 16.50 -23.97
CA THR A 67 -14.71 17.91 -24.35
C THR A 67 -13.42 18.71 -24.55
N MET A 68 -12.36 18.41 -23.79
CA MET A 68 -11.07 19.11 -23.86
C MET A 68 -10.02 18.37 -24.70
N ASN A 69 -10.41 17.24 -25.33
CA ASN A 69 -9.53 16.39 -26.14
C ASN A 69 -8.23 16.00 -25.42
N LEU A 70 -8.31 15.58 -24.16
CA LEU A 70 -7.14 15.18 -23.38
C LEU A 70 -6.60 13.83 -23.87
N THR A 71 -5.40 13.84 -24.45
CA THR A 71 -4.75 12.64 -24.96
C THR A 71 -3.91 11.93 -23.90
N GLY A 72 -3.68 10.63 -24.08
CA GLY A 72 -2.77 9.83 -23.22
C GLY A 72 -3.38 9.33 -21.92
N ILE A 73 -4.68 9.54 -21.70
CA ILE A 73 -5.41 9.00 -20.54
C ILE A 73 -6.17 7.75 -20.97
N THR A 74 -5.77 6.60 -20.41
CA THR A 74 -6.39 5.30 -20.70
C THR A 74 -7.46 4.94 -19.66
N LYS A 75 -8.20 3.85 -19.89
CA LYS A 75 -9.17 3.32 -18.93
C LYS A 75 -8.53 2.99 -17.57
N ASP A 76 -7.31 2.48 -17.56
CA ASP A 76 -6.61 2.14 -16.31
C ASP A 76 -6.18 3.39 -15.53
N HIS A 77 -5.82 4.47 -16.23
CA HIS A 77 -5.57 5.77 -15.58
C HIS A 77 -6.83 6.30 -14.90
N ILE A 78 -8.00 6.21 -15.56
CA ILE A 78 -9.28 6.64 -14.97
C ILE A 78 -9.64 5.76 -13.77
N ARG A 79 -9.40 4.45 -13.84
CA ARG A 79 -9.65 3.54 -12.70
C ARG A 79 -8.75 3.83 -11.51
N LEU A 80 -7.47 4.13 -11.75
CA LEU A 80 -6.54 4.54 -10.70
C LEU A 80 -6.94 5.89 -10.10
N TYR A 81 -7.32 6.84 -10.96
CA TYR A 81 -7.84 8.14 -10.51
C TYR A 81 -9.08 7.99 -9.63
N ASP A 82 -10.06 7.20 -10.06
CA ASP A 82 -11.29 6.92 -9.30
C ASP A 82 -10.99 6.31 -7.92
N LEU A 83 -10.03 5.38 -7.85
CA LEU A 83 -9.57 4.81 -6.59
C LEU A 83 -8.98 5.87 -5.66
N ILE A 84 -8.07 6.71 -6.17
CA ILE A 84 -7.44 7.80 -5.42
C ILE A 84 -8.51 8.80 -4.96
N PHE A 85 -9.40 9.20 -5.86
CA PHE A 85 -10.48 10.14 -5.61
C PHE A 85 -11.41 9.66 -4.51
N LYS A 86 -11.97 8.46 -4.65
CA LYS A 86 -12.90 7.88 -3.65
C LYS A 86 -12.23 7.69 -2.30
N GLN A 87 -10.97 7.24 -2.28
CA GLN A 87 -10.22 7.07 -1.04
C GLN A 87 -9.96 8.42 -0.35
N PHE A 88 -9.61 9.45 -1.11
CA PHE A 88 -9.38 10.79 -0.58
C PHE A 88 -10.67 11.43 -0.05
N MET A 89 -11.75 11.43 -0.84
CA MET A 89 -13.03 11.98 -0.42
C MET A 89 -13.59 11.27 0.81
N ALA A 90 -13.56 9.93 0.83
CA ALA A 90 -13.94 9.15 2.01
C ALA A 90 -13.16 9.55 3.27
N SER A 91 -11.87 9.89 3.13
CA SER A 91 -11.05 10.31 4.28
C SER A 91 -11.51 11.64 4.91
N GLN A 92 -12.14 12.50 4.11
CA GLN A 92 -12.63 13.83 4.50
C GLN A 92 -14.16 13.86 4.74
N MET A 93 -14.80 12.69 4.76
CA MET A 93 -16.21 12.55 5.12
C MET A 93 -16.37 12.10 6.57
N ARG A 94 -17.53 12.41 7.16
CA ARG A 94 -17.93 11.86 8.46
C ARG A 94 -17.94 10.33 8.46
N GLU A 95 -17.86 9.75 9.65
CA GLU A 95 -17.88 8.29 9.82
C GLU A 95 -19.25 7.71 9.46
N THR A 96 -19.24 6.53 8.85
CA THR A 96 -20.44 5.70 8.70
C THR A 96 -20.63 4.89 9.97
N VAL A 97 -21.80 5.00 10.60
CA VAL A 97 -22.16 4.18 11.76
C VAL A 97 -22.84 2.92 11.27
N VAL A 98 -22.36 1.76 11.70
CA VAL A 98 -22.88 0.45 11.28
C VAL A 98 -23.25 -0.41 12.48
N GLU A 99 -24.26 -1.25 12.29
CA GLU A 99 -24.56 -2.35 13.20
C GLU A 99 -23.68 -3.55 12.83
N LYS A 100 -23.00 -4.11 13.83
CA LYS A 100 -22.16 -5.30 13.69
C LYS A 100 -22.77 -6.43 14.51
N THR A 101 -23.10 -7.54 13.86
CA THR A 101 -23.61 -8.74 14.53
C THR A 101 -22.56 -9.85 14.45
N THR A 102 -22.31 -10.50 15.59
CA THR A 102 -21.43 -11.68 15.65
C THR A 102 -22.30 -12.94 15.72
N TYR A 103 -22.15 -13.78 14.71
CA TYR A 103 -22.84 -15.05 14.59
C TYR A 103 -21.93 -16.17 15.07
N LYS A 104 -22.48 -17.07 15.89
CA LYS A 104 -21.85 -18.35 16.20
C LYS A 104 -22.34 -19.37 15.18
N VAL A 105 -21.43 -19.84 14.35
CA VAL A 105 -21.72 -20.81 13.31
C VAL A 105 -21.17 -22.16 13.75
N MET A 106 -22.08 -23.10 13.96
CA MET A 106 -21.73 -24.49 14.23
C MET A 106 -21.78 -25.30 12.94
N ALA A 107 -20.69 -25.96 12.61
CA ALA A 107 -20.61 -26.89 11.49
C ALA A 107 -19.77 -28.10 11.88
N PHE A 108 -20.33 -29.31 11.75
CA PHE A 108 -19.76 -30.52 12.34
C PHE A 108 -19.51 -30.32 13.85
N ASP A 109 -18.34 -30.70 14.36
CA ASP A 109 -17.96 -30.52 15.77
C ASP A 109 -17.13 -29.24 16.01
N LYS A 110 -17.30 -28.22 15.16
CA LYS A 110 -16.56 -26.95 15.27
C LYS A 110 -17.51 -25.77 15.36
N GLU A 111 -17.21 -24.88 16.30
CA GLU A 111 -17.79 -23.55 16.42
C GLU A 111 -16.80 -22.53 15.86
N ILE A 112 -17.29 -21.64 14.99
CA ILE A 112 -16.56 -20.44 14.56
C ILE A 112 -17.42 -19.21 14.79
N GLU A 113 -16.78 -18.09 15.10
CA GLU A 113 -17.45 -16.79 15.18
C GLU A 113 -17.22 -16.01 13.88
N ILE A 114 -18.32 -15.50 13.30
CA ILE A 114 -18.29 -14.65 12.12
C ILE A 114 -18.96 -13.33 12.47
N SER A 115 -18.21 -12.24 12.35
CA SER A 115 -18.75 -10.90 12.49
C SER A 115 -19.12 -10.31 11.13
N LEU A 116 -20.36 -9.84 10.96
CA LEU A 116 -20.84 -9.18 9.76
C LEU A 116 -21.42 -7.80 10.09
N PHE A 117 -21.28 -6.85 9.17
CA PHE A 117 -22.07 -5.62 9.21
C PHE A 117 -23.47 -5.92 8.70
N THR A 118 -24.49 -5.65 9.51
CA THR A 118 -25.88 -6.04 9.25
C THR A 118 -26.78 -4.87 8.89
N LYS A 119 -26.36 -3.64 9.18
CA LYS A 119 -27.10 -2.42 8.84
C LYS A 119 -26.18 -1.20 8.83
N ILE A 120 -26.47 -0.24 7.95
CA ILE A 120 -25.95 1.13 8.05
C ILE A 120 -26.94 1.93 8.89
N VAL A 121 -26.50 2.41 10.06
CA VAL A 121 -27.31 3.19 11.00
C VAL A 121 -27.27 4.66 10.62
N GLU A 122 -26.09 5.18 10.29
CA GLU A 122 -25.89 6.55 9.82
C GLU A 122 -24.96 6.55 8.60
N ASN A 123 -25.32 7.31 7.57
CA ASN A 123 -24.48 7.48 6.41
C ASN A 123 -23.27 8.39 6.71
N GLY A 124 -22.20 8.15 5.98
CA GLY A 124 -20.94 8.88 6.04
C GLY A 124 -20.15 8.59 4.78
N PHE A 125 -18.88 8.24 4.94
CA PHE A 125 -18.01 7.88 3.80
C PHE A 125 -18.54 6.70 2.95
N ASN A 126 -19.48 5.89 3.44
CA ASN A 126 -20.10 4.80 2.66
C ASN A 126 -20.81 5.27 1.38
N LEU A 127 -21.22 6.54 1.30
CA LEU A 127 -21.85 7.09 0.09
C LEU A 127 -20.90 7.13 -1.11
N ILE A 128 -19.59 7.28 -0.86
CA ILE A 128 -18.55 7.26 -1.90
C ILE A 128 -17.77 5.94 -1.93
N LYS A 129 -17.65 5.26 -0.79
CA LYS A 129 -16.98 3.97 -0.65
C LYS A 129 -17.93 2.95 0.03
N PRO A 130 -18.79 2.28 -0.75
CA PRO A 130 -19.85 1.42 -0.22
C PRO A 130 -19.36 0.35 0.76
N ILE A 131 -20.10 0.17 1.85
CA ILE A 131 -19.90 -0.91 2.82
C ILE A 131 -20.89 -2.04 2.51
N THR A 132 -20.38 -3.26 2.38
CA THR A 132 -21.24 -4.44 2.17
C THR A 132 -21.98 -4.79 3.46
N ILE A 133 -23.29 -4.88 3.37
CA ILE A 133 -24.17 -5.30 4.46
C ILE A 133 -24.67 -6.72 4.17
N GLN A 134 -24.56 -7.60 5.16
CA GLN A 134 -25.02 -8.98 5.07
C GLN A 134 -25.66 -9.39 6.40
N LYS A 135 -26.92 -9.83 6.34
CA LYS A 135 -27.65 -10.39 7.47
C LYS A 135 -27.84 -11.88 7.26
N LEU A 136 -27.55 -12.65 8.30
CA LEU A 136 -27.88 -14.07 8.38
C LEU A 136 -29.08 -14.22 9.31
N SER A 137 -30.06 -15.03 8.90
CA SER A 137 -31.10 -15.51 9.81
C SER A 137 -30.55 -16.63 10.70
N GLU A 138 -31.05 -16.74 11.92
CA GLU A 138 -30.78 -17.91 12.74
C GLU A 138 -31.48 -19.13 12.14
N GLY A 139 -30.87 -20.30 12.29
CA GLY A 139 -31.44 -21.55 11.81
C GLY A 139 -30.40 -22.52 11.27
N LYS A 140 -30.90 -23.62 10.71
CA LYS A 140 -30.08 -24.63 10.04
C LYS A 140 -30.05 -24.33 8.55
N TYR A 141 -28.85 -24.30 7.99
CA TYR A 141 -28.62 -24.14 6.56
C TYR A 141 -28.12 -25.47 6.00
N GLU A 142 -28.83 -26.02 5.01
CA GLU A 142 -28.34 -27.17 4.26
C GLU A 142 -27.28 -26.70 3.25
N VAL A 143 -26.20 -27.48 3.12
CA VAL A 143 -25.06 -27.16 2.25
C VAL A 143 -24.95 -28.24 1.19
N ASP A 144 -25.55 -27.98 0.03
CA ASP A 144 -25.65 -28.97 -1.06
C ASP A 144 -24.37 -29.10 -1.90
N ASN A 145 -23.55 -28.05 -1.97
CA ASN A 145 -22.39 -27.98 -2.86
C ASN A 145 -21.07 -27.78 -2.09
N LYS A 146 -20.60 -28.84 -1.42
CA LYS A 146 -19.32 -28.82 -0.70
C LYS A 146 -18.15 -28.90 -1.69
N LYS A 147 -17.43 -27.80 -1.88
CA LYS A 147 -16.17 -27.78 -2.64
C LYS A 147 -14.98 -27.80 -1.68
N PHE A 148 -14.21 -28.88 -1.72
CA PHE A 148 -12.97 -28.99 -0.96
C PHE A 148 -11.80 -28.46 -1.80
N SER A 149 -10.97 -27.60 -1.20
CA SER A 149 -9.74 -27.12 -1.82
C SER A 149 -8.62 -27.14 -0.80
N LEU A 150 -7.47 -27.68 -1.17
CA LEU A 150 -6.25 -27.49 -0.40
C LEU A 150 -5.78 -26.05 -0.60
N ARG A 151 -5.67 -25.30 0.49
CA ARG A 151 -5.12 -23.95 0.48
C ARG A 151 -3.86 -23.89 1.35
N PRO A 152 -2.85 -23.11 0.96
CA PRO A 152 -1.69 -22.85 1.80
C PRO A 152 -2.12 -22.29 3.16
N LYS A 153 -1.42 -22.70 4.24
CA LYS A 153 -1.65 -22.14 5.58
C LYS A 153 -1.24 -20.67 5.67
N VAL A 154 -0.23 -20.27 4.89
CA VAL A 154 0.26 -18.89 4.80
C VAL A 154 -0.03 -18.38 3.38
N PRO A 155 -0.66 -17.21 3.23
CA PRO A 155 -0.90 -16.61 1.91
C PRO A 155 0.42 -16.40 1.16
N TYR A 156 0.41 -16.61 -0.15
CA TYR A 156 1.55 -16.23 -0.97
C TYR A 156 1.68 -14.71 -1.05
N TYR A 157 2.91 -14.24 -1.26
CA TYR A 157 3.18 -12.84 -1.51
C TYR A 157 2.49 -12.35 -2.78
N THR A 158 1.92 -11.16 -2.73
CA THR A 158 1.46 -10.36 -3.87
C THR A 158 2.30 -9.08 -3.92
N TYR A 159 2.17 -8.28 -4.97
CA TYR A 159 2.82 -6.96 -5.01
C TYR A 159 2.48 -6.12 -3.77
N ALA A 160 1.20 -6.09 -3.37
CA ALA A 160 0.75 -5.32 -2.21
C ALA A 160 1.34 -5.83 -0.90
N THR A 161 1.34 -7.16 -0.67
CA THR A 161 1.84 -7.71 0.59
C THR A 161 3.36 -7.64 0.70
N VAL A 162 4.11 -7.70 -0.41
CA VAL A 162 5.57 -7.46 -0.40
C VAL A 162 5.88 -6.01 -0.06
N ILE A 163 5.19 -5.05 -0.70
CA ILE A 163 5.40 -3.63 -0.41
C ILE A 163 5.04 -3.31 1.05
N GLN A 164 3.97 -3.92 1.57
CA GLN A 164 3.60 -3.79 2.98
C GLN A 164 4.69 -4.34 3.91
N ASP A 165 5.21 -5.54 3.65
CA ASP A 165 6.31 -6.14 4.44
C ASP A 165 7.58 -5.29 4.36
N MET A 166 7.91 -4.75 3.18
CA MET A 166 9.03 -3.81 3.01
C MET A 166 8.85 -2.55 3.88
N LYS A 167 7.65 -1.96 3.88
CA LYS A 167 7.33 -0.78 4.69
C LYS A 167 7.40 -1.08 6.20
N GLU A 168 6.85 -2.21 6.64
CA GLU A 168 6.86 -2.63 8.06
C GLU A 168 8.27 -2.94 8.57
N LYS A 169 9.14 -3.44 7.69
CA LYS A 169 10.55 -3.71 8.00
C LYS A 169 11.46 -2.50 7.84
N GLU A 170 10.92 -1.37 7.39
CA GLU A 170 11.64 -0.13 7.09
C GLU A 170 12.77 -0.37 6.07
N ILE A 171 12.46 -1.11 5.00
CA ILE A 171 13.37 -1.35 3.88
C ILE A 171 12.79 -0.77 2.59
N GLY A 172 13.55 0.10 1.93
CA GLY A 172 13.09 0.82 0.75
C GLY A 172 12.22 2.04 1.07
N ARG A 173 11.77 2.70 0.01
CA ARG A 173 11.14 4.03 0.00
C ARG A 173 10.04 4.07 -1.06
N PRO A 174 9.12 5.07 -1.04
CA PRO A 174 8.10 5.23 -2.09
C PRO A 174 8.66 5.21 -3.52
N SER A 175 9.90 5.67 -3.70
CA SER A 175 10.63 5.65 -4.98
C SER A 175 11.22 4.29 -5.36
N THR A 176 11.41 3.36 -4.41
CA THR A 176 12.16 2.12 -4.63
C THR A 176 11.31 0.84 -4.56
N TYR A 177 10.11 0.87 -3.98
CA TYR A 177 9.25 -0.31 -3.83
C TYR A 177 8.96 -1.04 -5.16
N ALA A 178 8.35 -0.34 -6.12
CA ALA A 178 7.95 -0.94 -7.40
C ALA A 178 9.16 -1.39 -8.22
N ILE A 179 10.20 -0.54 -8.31
CA ILE A 179 11.40 -0.85 -9.09
C ILE A 179 12.18 -2.04 -8.51
N THR A 180 12.16 -2.25 -7.19
CA THR A 180 12.80 -3.42 -6.57
C THR A 180 12.14 -4.71 -7.05
N ILE A 181 10.81 -4.77 -7.01
CA ILE A 181 10.05 -5.94 -7.46
C ILE A 181 10.25 -6.15 -8.98
N GLU A 182 10.21 -5.07 -9.76
CA GLU A 182 10.47 -5.10 -11.21
C GLU A 182 11.85 -5.69 -11.52
N LYS A 183 12.91 -5.25 -10.83
CA LYS A 183 14.27 -5.79 -11.02
C LYS A 183 14.39 -7.25 -10.62
N LEU A 184 13.67 -7.71 -9.58
CA LEU A 184 13.65 -9.12 -9.22
C LEU A 184 12.96 -9.97 -10.30
N LEU A 185 11.92 -9.45 -10.95
CA LEU A 185 11.22 -10.10 -12.07
C LEU A 185 12.09 -10.12 -13.34
N GLU A 186 12.66 -8.97 -13.74
CA GLU A 186 13.56 -8.83 -14.89
C GLU A 186 14.75 -9.81 -14.80
N ARG A 187 15.37 -9.92 -13.61
CA ARG A 187 16.49 -10.83 -13.34
C ARG A 187 16.05 -12.28 -13.12
N ARG A 188 14.75 -12.56 -13.20
CA ARG A 188 14.15 -13.90 -13.03
C ARG A 188 14.47 -14.54 -11.68
N TYR A 189 14.65 -13.74 -10.63
CA TYR A 189 14.77 -14.26 -9.25
C TYR A 189 13.40 -14.59 -8.67
N ILE A 190 12.38 -13.87 -9.09
CA ILE A 190 10.98 -14.17 -8.82
C ILE A 190 10.18 -14.30 -10.13
N VAL A 191 9.00 -14.90 -10.04
CA VAL A 191 8.03 -15.00 -11.13
C VAL A 191 6.64 -14.68 -10.59
N GLU A 192 5.85 -13.99 -11.40
CA GLU A 192 4.44 -13.72 -11.13
C GLU A 192 3.57 -14.83 -11.71
N ARG A 193 2.62 -15.36 -10.93
CA ARG A 193 1.58 -16.29 -11.38
C ARG A 193 0.26 -15.99 -10.66
N ASN A 194 -0.77 -15.62 -11.42
CA ASN A 194 -2.13 -15.35 -10.92
C ASN A 194 -2.18 -14.30 -9.79
N GLY A 195 -1.38 -13.24 -9.89
CA GLY A 195 -1.24 -12.17 -8.91
C GLY A 195 -0.24 -12.45 -7.78
N TYR A 196 0.35 -13.64 -7.73
CA TYR A 196 1.26 -14.06 -6.66
C TYR A 196 2.72 -14.11 -7.13
N LEU A 197 3.63 -13.78 -6.22
CA LEU A 197 5.07 -13.74 -6.45
C LEU A 197 5.72 -14.98 -5.83
N PHE A 198 6.46 -15.72 -6.66
CA PHE A 198 7.17 -16.94 -6.25
C PHE A 198 8.66 -16.85 -6.54
N PRO A 199 9.54 -17.36 -5.66
CA PRO A 199 10.95 -17.46 -5.97
C PRO A 199 11.19 -18.51 -7.06
N THR A 200 12.06 -18.20 -8.01
CA THR A 200 12.52 -19.18 -9.00
C THR A 200 13.60 -20.09 -8.41
N LYS A 201 13.97 -21.16 -9.14
CA LYS A 201 15.12 -21.99 -8.76
C LYS A 201 16.41 -21.15 -8.67
N LEU A 202 16.61 -20.25 -9.64
CA LEU A 202 17.75 -19.33 -9.67
C LEU A 202 17.73 -18.40 -8.45
N GLY A 203 16.59 -17.77 -8.15
CA GLY A 203 16.47 -16.88 -6.99
C GLY A 203 16.80 -17.58 -5.67
N ARG A 204 16.34 -18.82 -5.49
CA ARG A 204 16.69 -19.62 -4.29
C ARG A 204 18.19 -19.92 -4.20
N ILE A 205 18.81 -20.33 -5.30
CA ILE A 205 20.25 -20.63 -5.32
C ILE A 205 21.07 -19.38 -4.98
N VAL A 206 20.76 -18.25 -5.60
CA VAL A 206 21.46 -16.98 -5.35
C VAL A 206 21.28 -16.54 -3.89
N LEU A 207 20.06 -16.59 -3.36
CA LEU A 207 19.79 -16.23 -1.97
C LEU A 207 20.55 -17.13 -0.98
N ASN A 208 20.59 -18.44 -1.23
CA ASN A 208 21.32 -19.37 -0.37
C ASN A 208 22.83 -19.11 -0.41
N LEU A 209 23.40 -18.90 -1.60
CA LEU A 209 24.83 -18.57 -1.76
C LEU A 209 25.22 -17.27 -1.05
N ILE A 210 24.32 -16.29 -1.06
CA ILE A 210 24.49 -15.03 -0.31
C ILE A 210 24.50 -15.30 1.19
N LYS A 211 23.55 -16.10 1.70
CA LYS A 211 23.43 -16.44 3.13
C LYS A 211 24.59 -17.29 3.64
N GLU A 212 25.12 -18.19 2.83
CA GLU A 212 26.26 -19.05 3.19
C GLU A 212 27.57 -18.26 3.34
N LYS A 213 27.68 -17.10 2.71
CA LYS A 213 28.85 -16.21 2.83
C LYS A 213 28.60 -15.17 3.90
N GLU A 214 28.84 -15.51 5.17
CA GLU A 214 28.59 -14.60 6.32
C GLU A 214 29.19 -13.20 6.13
N ASP A 215 30.42 -13.12 5.59
CA ASP A 215 31.09 -11.85 5.31
C ASP A 215 30.37 -10.97 4.27
N PHE A 216 29.56 -11.57 3.38
CA PHE A 216 28.71 -10.85 2.45
C PHE A 216 27.31 -10.61 3.05
N TYR A 217 26.73 -11.64 3.67
CA TYR A 217 25.37 -11.60 4.22
C TYR A 217 25.16 -10.49 5.24
N LYS A 218 26.19 -10.16 6.03
CA LYS A 218 26.12 -9.05 6.99
C LYS A 218 25.79 -7.69 6.35
N PHE A 219 26.12 -7.49 5.08
CA PHE A 219 25.91 -6.24 4.34
C PHE A 219 24.65 -6.24 3.46
N VAL A 220 23.86 -7.32 3.48
CA VAL A 220 22.67 -7.46 2.61
C VAL A 220 21.47 -8.06 3.33
N ASN A 221 21.55 -8.22 4.65
CA ASN A 221 20.41 -8.65 5.46
C ASN A 221 19.48 -7.48 5.77
N GLU A 222 18.29 -7.80 6.28
CA GLU A 222 17.24 -6.83 6.57
C GLU A 222 17.71 -5.76 7.58
N LYS A 223 18.44 -6.16 8.64
CA LYS A 223 18.92 -5.23 9.67
C LYS A 223 19.87 -4.18 9.09
N PHE A 224 20.90 -4.62 8.36
CA PHE A 224 21.85 -3.71 7.73
C PHE A 224 21.19 -2.81 6.69
N THR A 225 20.26 -3.36 5.90
CA THR A 225 19.52 -2.59 4.90
C THR A 225 18.74 -1.45 5.56
N ARG A 226 18.00 -1.73 6.64
CA ARG A 226 17.29 -0.70 7.42
C ARG A 226 18.24 0.32 8.04
N GLU A 227 19.37 -0.12 8.61
CA GLU A 227 20.37 0.79 9.18
C GLU A 227 20.94 1.73 8.11
N LEU A 228 21.18 1.23 6.90
CA LEU A 228 21.62 2.04 5.77
C LEU A 228 20.54 3.05 5.32
N GLU A 229 19.27 2.64 5.27
CA GLU A 229 18.16 3.56 4.99
C GLU A 229 18.12 4.70 6.02
N ASN A 230 18.19 4.38 7.31
CA ASN A 230 18.21 5.37 8.39
C ASN A 230 19.41 6.33 8.32
N LEU A 231 20.58 5.86 7.84
CA LEU A 231 21.73 6.73 7.60
C LEU A 231 21.47 7.70 6.45
N MET A 232 20.80 7.25 5.38
CA MET A 232 20.40 8.12 4.28
C MET A 232 19.39 9.18 4.75
N ASP A 233 18.44 8.83 5.64
CA ASP A 233 17.50 9.78 6.24
C ASP A 233 18.21 10.87 7.06
N LYS A 234 19.24 10.50 7.83
CA LYS A 234 20.03 11.47 8.58
C LYS A 234 20.76 12.45 7.65
N VAL A 235 21.29 11.97 6.53
CA VAL A 235 21.91 12.84 5.53
C VAL A 235 20.87 13.77 4.91
N GLU A 236 19.69 13.26 4.55
CA GLU A 236 18.60 14.06 3.98
C GLU A 236 18.15 15.19 4.93
N ASN A 237 18.11 14.91 6.23
CA ASN A 237 17.74 15.89 7.27
C ASN A 237 18.90 16.81 7.72
N ASN A 238 20.09 16.70 7.12
CA ASN A 238 21.33 17.37 7.56
C ASN A 238 21.79 17.02 9.00
N ASP A 239 21.40 15.85 9.52
CA ASP A 239 21.80 15.34 10.83
C ASP A 239 23.12 14.54 10.79
N ALA A 240 23.65 14.23 9.59
CA ALA A 240 24.90 13.51 9.42
C ALA A 240 25.68 13.93 8.15
N ASP A 241 27.02 13.85 8.22
CA ASP A 241 27.88 14.14 7.07
C ASP A 241 27.96 12.95 6.10
N TYR A 242 27.58 13.20 4.85
CA TYR A 242 27.60 12.21 3.77
C TYR A 242 28.99 11.63 3.48
N ASN A 243 30.04 12.46 3.50
CA ASN A 243 31.40 12.01 3.20
C ASN A 243 31.92 11.06 4.29
N GLU A 244 31.62 11.36 5.54
CA GLU A 244 31.97 10.50 6.68
C GLU A 244 31.28 9.13 6.57
N ILE A 245 29.97 9.11 6.30
CA ILE A 245 29.21 7.87 6.13
C ILE A 245 29.78 7.01 5.00
N ILE A 246 30.03 7.60 3.83
CA ILE A 246 30.61 6.86 2.70
C ILE A 246 31.99 6.31 3.05
N LYS A 247 32.85 7.13 3.66
CA LYS A 247 34.21 6.73 4.01
C LYS A 247 34.18 5.55 4.99
N ASN A 248 33.33 5.61 6.01
CA ASN A 248 33.18 4.54 6.99
C ASN A 248 32.65 3.25 6.35
N LEU A 249 31.57 3.35 5.55
CA LEU A 249 30.99 2.21 4.84
C LEU A 249 32.00 1.56 3.89
N PHE A 250 32.72 2.37 3.10
CA PHE A 250 33.73 1.89 2.18
C PHE A 250 34.86 1.15 2.91
N ASN A 251 35.37 1.72 4.00
CA ASN A 251 36.43 1.10 4.79
C ASN A 251 35.97 -0.23 5.41
N GLU A 252 34.74 -0.29 5.92
CA GLU A 252 34.16 -1.50 6.50
C GLU A 252 34.00 -2.62 5.46
N ILE A 253 33.48 -2.28 4.28
CA ILE A 253 33.37 -3.19 3.14
C ILE A 253 34.76 -3.69 2.74
N VAL A 254 35.70 -2.79 2.43
CA VAL A 254 37.05 -3.17 1.95
C VAL A 254 37.75 -4.06 2.98
N LYS A 255 37.72 -3.72 4.27
CA LYS A 255 38.32 -4.53 5.34
C LYS A 255 37.82 -5.97 5.31
N HIS A 256 36.54 -6.19 5.00
CA HIS A 256 35.95 -7.51 4.95
C HIS A 256 36.13 -8.24 3.61
N PHE A 257 36.18 -7.53 2.49
CA PHE A 257 36.36 -8.15 1.16
C PHE A 257 37.82 -8.42 0.78
N THR A 258 38.80 -7.73 1.39
CA THR A 258 40.23 -7.96 1.09
C THR A 258 40.66 -9.38 1.46
N LYS A 259 39.94 -10.05 2.37
CA LYS A 259 40.14 -11.45 2.77
C LYS A 259 39.90 -12.46 1.62
N TYR A 260 39.16 -12.06 0.58
CA TYR A 260 38.82 -12.91 -0.57
C TYR A 260 39.69 -12.66 -1.80
N LYS A 261 40.57 -11.66 -1.81
CA LYS A 261 41.52 -11.41 -2.91
C LYS A 261 42.75 -12.35 -2.88
N ASN A 262 42.96 -13.07 -1.78
CA ASN A 262 44.13 -13.93 -1.55
C ASN A 262 43.79 -15.44 -1.58
N LYS A 263 42.69 -15.82 -2.24
CA LYS A 263 42.30 -17.20 -2.56
C LYS A 263 41.88 -17.27 -4.02
#